data_AF-A0A9Q3BNY2-F1
#
_entry.id   AF-A0A9Q3BNY2-F1
#
_cell.length_a   1.000
_cell.length_b   1.000
_cell.length_c   1.000
_cell.angle_alpha   90.00
_cell.angle_beta   90.00
_cell.angle_gamma   90.00
#
_symmetry.space_group_name_H-M   'P 1'
#
loop_
_entity.id
_entity.type
_entity.pdbx_description
1 polymer ?
#
loop_
_entity_poly.entity_id
_entity_poly.type
_entity_poly.pdbx_seq_one_letter_code
_entity_poly.pdbx_strand_id
1 'polypeptide(L)'
;MEGVQFSSSSKNMYSLGILDTNIVFPYPAGNVRMKTERVVMDNCKSQHIILVNDYSIIYDIDINNHKDRYLKIGEYKREKLAFSNMEKQISIVSSNKDNYKEEFLTDQLVEAQINPSLSPKMRKELINILYTYRNSFSSSDES
;
A
#
# COMPACT_ATOMS: atom_id res chain seq x y z
N MET A 1 12.64 -14.30 -20.81
CA MET A 1 12.80 -12.85 -20.54
C MET A 1 13.49 -12.74 -19.19
N GLU A 2 14.72 -12.25 -19.15
CA GLU A 2 15.39 -11.99 -17.87
C GLU A 2 14.71 -10.77 -17.22
N GLY A 3 14.05 -11.01 -16.08
CA GLY A 3 13.46 -9.95 -15.27
C GLY A 3 14.54 -9.15 -14.52
N VAL A 4 14.16 -8.00 -13.98
CA VAL A 4 15.03 -7.16 -13.15
C VAL A 4 15.47 -7.95 -11.91
N GLN A 5 16.78 -8.18 -11.76
CA GLN A 5 17.34 -8.89 -10.62
C GLN A 5 17.64 -7.90 -9.48
N PHE A 6 17.02 -8.14 -8.32
CA PHE A 6 17.28 -7.37 -7.11
C PHE A 6 18.27 -8.12 -6.22
N SER A 7 19.32 -7.44 -5.77
CA SER A 7 20.27 -7.98 -4.80
C SER A 7 20.39 -7.04 -3.62
N SER A 8 20.30 -7.60 -2.41
CA SER A 8 20.81 -6.94 -1.20
C SER A 8 22.21 -7.48 -0.93
N SER A 9 23.07 -6.70 -0.26
CA SER A 9 24.52 -6.91 -0.08
C SER A 9 24.99 -8.30 0.35
N SER A 10 24.06 -9.19 0.73
CA SER A 10 24.32 -10.56 1.17
C SER A 10 23.43 -11.64 0.52
N LYS A 11 22.35 -11.29 -0.20
CA LYS A 11 21.39 -12.26 -0.77
C LYS A 11 20.65 -11.70 -1.99
N ASN A 12 20.29 -12.61 -2.90
CA ASN A 12 19.29 -12.31 -3.93
C ASN A 12 17.96 -11.98 -3.26
N MET A 13 17.24 -11.01 -3.81
CA MET A 13 15.88 -10.70 -3.40
C MET A 13 14.88 -11.19 -4.43
N TYR A 14 13.76 -11.74 -3.95
CA TYR A 14 12.72 -12.32 -4.78
C TYR A 14 11.52 -11.38 -4.81
N SER A 15 11.21 -10.85 -5.99
CA SER A 15 10.05 -9.98 -6.19
C SER A 15 8.76 -10.81 -6.31
N LEU A 16 7.73 -10.43 -5.57
CA LEU A 16 6.38 -10.99 -5.66
C LEU A 16 5.50 -10.23 -6.65
N GLY A 17 5.77 -8.94 -6.88
CA GLY A 17 4.99 -8.11 -7.78
C GLY A 17 5.14 -6.62 -7.48
N ILE A 18 4.27 -5.81 -8.08
CA ILE A 18 4.21 -4.36 -7.90
C ILE A 18 2.95 -4.00 -7.10
N LEU A 19 3.09 -3.09 -6.15
CA LEU A 19 2.02 -2.55 -5.33
C LEU A 19 1.90 -1.03 -5.53
N ASP A 20 0.76 -0.61 -6.06
CA ASP A 20 0.41 0.79 -6.22
C ASP A 20 -0.20 1.34 -4.93
N THR A 21 0.44 2.36 -4.37
CA THR A 21 0.02 2.98 -3.11
C THR A 21 0.22 4.48 -3.12
N ASN A 22 -0.60 5.19 -2.34
CA ASN A 22 -0.37 6.57 -2.01
C ASN A 22 0.23 6.68 -0.60
N ILE A 23 1.34 7.41 -0.47
CA ILE A 23 1.81 7.90 0.83
C ILE A 23 1.27 9.30 1.03
N VAL A 24 0.59 9.50 2.16
CA VAL A 24 0.04 10.80 2.54
C VAL A 24 0.89 11.40 3.65
N PHE A 25 1.48 12.56 3.38
CA PHE A 25 2.18 13.39 4.36
C PHE A 25 1.27 14.55 4.77
N PRO A 26 0.87 14.64 6.05
CA PRO A 26 0.03 15.73 6.50
C PRO A 26 0.86 16.98 6.74
N TYR A 27 0.47 18.08 6.10
CA TYR A 27 0.94 19.42 6.44
C TYR A 27 -0.23 20.28 6.94
N PRO A 28 0.01 21.23 7.85
CA PRO A 28 -1.01 22.18 8.31
C PRO A 28 -1.79 22.88 7.18
N ALA A 29 -1.12 23.23 6.07
CA ALA A 29 -1.73 23.90 4.93
C ALA A 29 -2.34 22.95 3.88
N GLY A 30 -2.30 21.64 4.10
CA GLY A 30 -2.85 20.63 3.18
C GLY A 30 -2.04 19.34 3.18
N ASN A 31 -2.60 18.25 2.68
CA ASN A 31 -1.88 16.97 2.63
C ASN A 31 -1.12 16.83 1.31
N VAL A 32 0.15 16.44 1.38
CA VAL A 32 0.91 16.01 0.21
C VAL A 32 0.63 14.54 -0.03
N ARG A 33 0.16 14.20 -1.24
CA ARG A 33 -0.07 12.81 -1.66
C ARG A 33 0.99 12.41 -2.69
N MET A 34 1.76 11.40 -2.34
CA MET A 34 2.79 10.82 -3.18
C MET A 34 2.30 9.50 -3.76
N LYS A 35 2.06 9.46 -5.08
CA LYS A 35 1.71 8.22 -5.78
C LYS A 35 2.98 7.43 -6.00
N THR A 36 2.96 6.16 -5.59
CA THR A 36 4.15 5.32 -5.57
C THR A 36 3.83 3.92 -6.03
N GLU A 37 4.71 3.38 -6.86
CA GLU A 37 4.76 1.98 -7.26
C GLU A 37 5.89 1.31 -6.48
N ARG A 38 5.60 0.19 -5.84
CA ARG A 38 6.56 -0.50 -4.97
C ARG A 38 6.71 -1.95 -5.37
N VAL A 39 7.96 -2.41 -5.49
CA VAL A 39 8.21 -3.84 -5.62
C VAL A 39 8.05 -4.50 -4.26
N VAL A 40 7.15 -5.47 -4.19
CA VAL A 40 6.96 -6.31 -3.00
C VAL A 40 7.97 -7.45 -3.05
N MET A 41 8.68 -7.65 -1.95
CA MET A 41 9.78 -8.62 -1.86
C MET A 41 9.42 -9.71 -0.86
N ASP A 42 9.53 -10.97 -1.27
CA ASP A 42 9.20 -12.14 -0.44
C ASP A 42 10.15 -12.27 0.75
N ASN A 43 11.45 -12.11 0.49
CA ASN A 43 12.50 -12.37 1.46
C ASN A 43 13.10 -11.10 2.09
N CYS A 44 12.39 -9.96 1.99
CA CYS A 44 12.79 -8.72 2.68
C CYS A 44 12.16 -8.64 4.07
N LYS A 45 13.00 -8.58 5.12
CA LYS A 45 12.55 -8.54 6.52
C LYS A 45 12.37 -7.11 7.08
N SER A 46 12.35 -6.09 6.23
CA SER A 46 12.22 -4.70 6.68
C SER A 46 10.80 -4.41 7.18
N GLN A 47 10.69 -3.79 8.36
CA GLN A 47 9.43 -3.21 8.85
C GLN A 47 9.18 -1.80 8.29
N HIS A 48 10.09 -1.30 7.46
CA HIS A 48 10.04 0.04 6.92
C HIS A 48 9.87 0.01 5.41
N ILE A 49 9.07 0.94 4.91
CA ILE A 49 9.05 1.28 3.50
C ILE A 49 10.34 2.01 3.16
N ILE A 50 11.00 1.53 2.11
CA ILE A 50 12.17 2.19 1.54
C ILE A 50 11.69 3.06 0.39
N LEU A 51 11.95 4.36 0.48
CA LEU A 51 11.79 5.30 -0.61
C LEU A 51 13.14 5.50 -1.27
N VAL A 52 13.18 5.26 -2.58
CA VAL A 52 14.38 5.43 -3.40
C VAL A 52 14.50 6.87 -3.88
N ASN A 53 15.69 7.20 -4.39
CA ASN A 53 16.07 8.58 -4.72
C ASN A 53 15.27 9.17 -5.90
N ASP A 54 14.67 8.32 -6.72
CA ASP A 54 13.72 8.71 -7.77
C ASP A 54 12.56 9.54 -7.19
N TYR A 55 11.94 9.07 -6.11
CA TYR A 55 10.87 9.79 -5.43
C TYR A 55 11.35 11.09 -4.80
N SER A 56 12.58 11.12 -4.28
CA SER A 56 13.17 12.35 -3.75
C SER A 56 13.31 13.43 -4.82
N ILE A 57 13.65 13.05 -6.05
CA ILE A 57 13.75 13.99 -7.17
C ILE A 57 12.35 14.40 -7.66
N ILE A 58 11.46 13.43 -7.89
CA ILE A 58 10.12 13.68 -8.46
C ILE A 58 9.28 14.58 -7.55
N TYR A 59 9.35 14.33 -6.25
CA TYR A 59 8.55 15.06 -5.25
C TYR A 59 9.32 16.20 -4.58
N ASP A 60 10.55 16.47 -5.01
CA ASP A 60 11.39 17.55 -4.49
C ASP A 60 11.52 17.46 -2.96
N ILE A 61 11.92 16.28 -2.50
CA ILE A 61 12.09 15.95 -1.08
C ILE A 61 13.46 16.43 -0.62
N ASP A 62 13.46 17.36 0.33
CA ASP A 62 14.65 17.84 1.02
C ASP A 62 14.70 17.25 2.43
N ILE A 63 15.78 16.52 2.73
CA ILE A 63 16.01 15.89 4.03
C ILE A 63 17.12 16.64 4.75
N ASN A 64 16.77 17.24 5.88
CA ASN A 64 17.74 17.90 6.75
C ASN A 64 18.07 17.01 7.95
N ASN A 65 19.35 16.72 8.15
CA ASN A 65 19.83 15.89 9.26
C ASN A 65 20.57 16.68 10.36
N HIS A 66 20.58 18.01 10.29
CA HIS A 66 21.35 18.84 11.22
C HIS A 66 20.49 19.35 12.38
N LYS A 67 20.94 19.07 13.62
CA LYS A 67 20.27 19.36 14.90
C LYS A 67 18.93 18.64 15.06
N ASP A 68 17.94 19.03 14.26
CA ASP A 68 16.61 18.44 14.24
C ASP A 68 16.42 17.76 12.89
N ARG A 69 16.20 16.44 12.90
CA ARG A 69 15.91 15.72 11.66
C ARG A 69 14.51 16.08 11.19
N TYR A 70 14.38 16.60 9.97
CA TYR A 70 13.09 16.87 9.33
C TYR A 70 13.16 16.70 7.82
N LEU A 71 11.98 16.55 7.20
CA LEU A 71 11.83 16.59 5.74
C LEU A 71 10.92 17.72 5.29
N LYS A 72 11.09 18.11 4.04
CA LYS A 72 10.31 19.11 3.30
C LYS A 72 9.98 18.52 1.93
N ILE A 73 8.77 18.78 1.41
CA ILE A 73 8.32 18.18 0.14
C ILE A 73 7.67 19.26 -0.73
N GLY A 74 8.09 19.35 -1.99
CA GLY A 74 7.42 20.15 -3.01
C GLY A 74 7.18 21.61 -2.60
N GLU A 75 5.96 22.12 -2.82
CA GLU A 75 5.58 23.50 -2.50
C GLU A 75 5.61 23.84 -1.00
N TYR A 76 5.60 22.82 -0.13
CA TYR A 76 5.62 22.98 1.33
C TYR A 76 7.05 23.12 1.89
N LYS A 77 8.05 23.55 1.10
CA LYS A 77 9.45 23.70 1.58
C LYS A 77 9.64 24.61 2.80
N ARG A 78 8.66 25.45 3.13
CA ARG A 78 8.70 26.30 4.32
C ARG A 78 8.29 25.55 5.59
N GLU A 79 7.47 24.51 5.44
CA GLU A 79 6.94 23.70 6.53
C GLU A 79 7.81 22.47 6.75
N LYS A 80 8.15 22.20 8.00
CA LYS A 80 9.06 21.10 8.37
C LYS A 80 8.25 19.95 8.93
N LEU A 81 8.41 18.76 8.35
CA LEU A 81 7.88 17.52 8.92
C LEU A 81 8.99 16.86 9.74
N ALA A 82 8.95 17.03 11.05
CA ALA A 82 9.97 16.48 11.97
C ALA A 82 9.82 14.96 12.10
N PHE A 83 10.93 14.21 12.02
CA PHE A 83 10.90 12.75 12.11
C PHE A 83 10.42 12.25 13.49
N SER A 84 10.65 13.01 14.56
CA SER A 84 10.18 12.70 15.91
C SER A 84 8.64 12.63 16.03
N ASN A 85 7.91 13.22 15.08
CA ASN A 85 6.45 13.28 15.08
C ASN A 85 5.80 12.42 13.98
N MET A 86 6.60 11.70 13.16
CA MET A 86 6.09 11.01 11.97
C MET A 86 5.30 9.73 12.25
N GLU A 87 5.60 9.00 13.33
CA GLU A 87 4.94 7.72 13.65
C GLU A 87 3.42 7.85 13.85
N LYS A 88 2.93 9.07 14.08
CA LYS A 88 1.50 9.36 14.30
C LYS A 88 0.79 9.99 13.10
N GLN A 89 1.49 10.23 11.99
CA GLN A 89 1.03 11.18 10.98
C GLN A 89 1.03 10.64 9.54
N ILE A 90 1.95 9.75 9.18
CA ILE A 90 2.03 9.23 7.81
C ILE A 90 1.07 8.06 7.64
N SER A 91 0.19 8.15 6.64
CA SER A 91 -0.73 7.07 6.30
C SER A 91 -0.45 6.53 4.90
N ILE A 92 -0.42 5.20 4.78
CA ILE A 92 -0.34 4.51 3.51
C ILE A 92 -1.76 4.10 3.14
N VAL A 93 -2.25 4.66 2.04
CA VAL A 93 -3.57 4.34 1.51
C VAL A 93 -3.35 3.54 0.23
N SER A 94 -3.76 2.27 0.26
CA SER A 94 -3.84 1.48 -0.97
C SER A 94 -4.78 2.19 -1.93
N SER A 95 -4.30 2.42 -3.15
CA SER A 95 -5.08 3.02 -4.24
C SER A 95 -6.26 2.14 -4.64
N ASN A 96 -6.21 0.85 -4.31
CA ASN A 96 -7.09 -0.20 -4.85
C ASN A 96 -8.04 -0.79 -3.79
N LYS A 97 -8.26 -0.12 -2.66
CA LYS A 97 -9.02 -0.70 -1.54
C LYS A 97 -10.49 -1.01 -1.86
N ASP A 98 -11.06 -0.39 -2.89
CA ASP A 98 -12.46 -0.62 -3.28
C ASP A 98 -12.60 -1.60 -4.45
N ASN A 99 -11.69 -1.59 -5.45
CA ASN A 99 -11.82 -2.46 -6.62
C ASN A 99 -11.76 -3.96 -6.30
N TYR A 100 -10.81 -4.43 -5.48
CA TYR A 100 -10.70 -5.88 -5.25
C TYR A 100 -11.89 -6.51 -4.54
N LYS A 101 -12.58 -5.73 -3.70
CA LYS A 101 -13.78 -6.19 -3.02
C LYS A 101 -14.99 -6.12 -3.94
N GLU A 102 -15.05 -5.11 -4.79
CA GLU A 102 -16.07 -5.03 -5.85
C GLU A 102 -15.88 -6.14 -6.89
N GLU A 103 -14.67 -6.38 -7.38
CA GLU A 103 -14.31 -7.50 -8.26
C GLU A 103 -14.65 -8.85 -7.62
N PHE A 104 -14.32 -9.05 -6.34
CA PHE A 104 -14.76 -10.27 -5.61
C PHE A 104 -16.29 -10.40 -5.55
N LEU A 105 -17.00 -9.28 -5.41
CA LEU A 105 -18.46 -9.26 -5.40
C LEU A 105 -19.06 -9.54 -6.79
N THR A 106 -18.49 -8.98 -7.85
CA THR A 106 -18.99 -9.10 -9.22
C THR A 106 -18.57 -10.38 -9.91
N ASP A 107 -17.44 -10.96 -9.54
CA ASP A 107 -16.85 -12.08 -10.30
C ASP A 107 -17.01 -13.40 -9.56
N GLN A 108 -16.90 -13.40 -8.22
CA GLN A 108 -16.95 -14.64 -7.42
C GLN A 108 -18.26 -14.80 -6.64
N LEU A 109 -18.78 -13.72 -6.05
CA LEU A 109 -20.03 -13.77 -5.29
C LEU A 109 -21.29 -13.51 -6.12
N VAL A 110 -21.17 -13.11 -7.39
CA VAL A 110 -22.34 -12.93 -8.26
C VAL A 110 -23.08 -14.24 -8.49
N GLU A 111 -22.34 -15.34 -8.58
CA GLU A 111 -22.89 -16.70 -8.73
C GLU A 111 -23.33 -17.29 -7.39
N ALA A 112 -22.88 -16.71 -6.27
CA ALA A 112 -23.27 -17.18 -4.95
C ALA A 112 -24.74 -16.81 -4.68
N GLN A 113 -25.58 -17.83 -4.51
CA GLN A 113 -26.98 -17.65 -4.11
C GLN A 113 -27.09 -17.25 -2.62
N ILE A 114 -26.72 -16.00 -2.32
CA ILE A 114 -26.86 -15.42 -0.98
C ILE A 114 -28.35 -15.27 -0.68
N ASN A 115 -28.78 -15.78 0.48
CA ASN A 115 -30.16 -15.74 0.91
C ASN A 115 -30.73 -14.30 0.88
N PRO A 116 -31.80 -14.03 0.11
CA PRO A 116 -32.37 -12.68 -0.04
C PRO A 116 -33.05 -12.17 1.23
N SER A 117 -33.38 -13.05 2.19
CA SER A 117 -33.98 -12.67 3.48
C SER A 117 -32.97 -12.09 4.48
N LEU A 118 -31.67 -12.06 4.14
CA LEU A 118 -30.65 -11.44 4.98
C LEU A 118 -30.85 -9.92 5.07
N SER A 119 -30.83 -9.38 6.29
CA SER A 119 -30.84 -7.94 6.47
C SER A 119 -29.59 -7.29 5.84
N PRO A 120 -29.65 -6.00 5.43
CA PRO A 120 -28.51 -5.33 4.83
C PRO A 120 -27.24 -5.37 5.70
N LYS A 121 -27.40 -5.32 7.03
CA LYS A 121 -26.30 -5.43 7.99
C LYS A 121 -25.68 -6.83 7.97
N MET A 122 -26.50 -7.88 8.06
CA MET A 122 -26.02 -9.27 8.03
C MET A 122 -25.37 -9.61 6.69
N ARG A 123 -25.93 -9.11 5.59
CA ARG A 123 -25.36 -9.29 4.25
C ARG A 123 -23.98 -8.65 4.14
N LYS A 124 -23.80 -7.44 4.70
CA LYS A 124 -22.51 -6.75 4.73
C LYS A 124 -21.48 -7.49 5.58
N GLU A 125 -21.88 -8.01 6.74
CA GLU A 125 -21.02 -8.82 7.61
C GLU A 125 -20.61 -10.13 6.93
N LEU A 126 -21.55 -10.83 6.29
CA LEU A 126 -21.28 -12.05 5.52
C LEU A 126 -20.28 -11.79 4.39
N ILE A 127 -20.50 -10.74 3.58
CA ILE A 127 -19.57 -10.35 2.50
C ILE A 127 -18.16 -10.08 3.05
N ASN A 128 -18.05 -9.40 4.20
CA ASN A 128 -16.75 -9.15 4.82
C ASN A 128 -16.05 -10.44 5.22
N ILE A 129 -16.78 -11.40 5.81
CA ILE A 129 -16.23 -12.70 6.21
C ILE A 129 -15.77 -13.46 4.96
N LEU A 130 -16.62 -13.56 3.93
CA LEU A 130 -16.29 -14.25 2.68
C LEU A 130 -15.07 -13.64 2.00
N TYR A 131 -15.00 -12.31 1.93
CA TYR A 131 -13.83 -11.62 1.38
C TYR A 131 -12.56 -11.86 2.21
N THR A 132 -12.67 -11.92 3.54
CA THR A 132 -11.53 -12.18 4.44
C THR A 132 -10.93 -13.56 4.18
N TYR A 133 -11.78 -14.56 3.94
CA TYR A 133 -11.37 -15.94 3.67
C TYR A 133 -11.36 -16.32 2.19
N ARG A 134 -11.38 -15.35 1.27
CA ARG A 134 -11.51 -15.61 -0.18
C ARG A 134 -10.49 -16.61 -0.74
N ASN A 135 -9.26 -16.59 -0.22
CA ASN A 135 -8.19 -17.51 -0.63
C ASN A 135 -8.36 -18.94 -0.09
N SER A 136 -9.29 -19.17 0.84
CA SER A 136 -9.63 -20.50 1.36
C SER A 136 -10.72 -21.19 0.53
N PHE A 137 -11.43 -20.45 -0.34
CA PHE A 137 -12.50 -20.98 -1.18
C PHE A 137 -12.03 -21.37 -2.58
N SER A 138 -10.73 -21.23 -2.91
CA SER A 138 -10.18 -21.68 -4.18
C SER A 138 -10.19 -23.21 -4.25
N SER A 139 -10.91 -23.75 -5.24
CA SER A 139 -10.82 -25.14 -5.64
C SER A 139 -10.54 -25.25 -7.14
N SER A 140 -9.63 -26.17 -7.46
CA SER A 140 -9.37 -26.85 -8.75
C SER A 140 -8.50 -26.13 -9.79
N ASP A 141 -7.18 -26.39 -9.71
CA ASP A 141 -6.27 -26.92 -10.77
C ASP A 141 -4.82 -26.56 -10.34
N GLU A 142 -3.92 -27.50 -10.06
CA GLU A 142 -3.32 -28.43 -11.02
C GLU A 142 -3.28 -29.90 -10.53
N SER A 143 -3.88 -30.77 -11.36
CA SER A 143 -3.49 -32.17 -11.58
C SER A 143 -2.78 -32.25 -12.93
#